data_AF-A0ABD2MGW9-F1
#
_entry.id   AF-A0ABD2MGW9-F1
#
_cell.length_a   1.000
_cell.length_b   1.000
_cell.length_c   1.000
_cell.angle_alpha   90.00
_cell.angle_beta   90.00
_cell.angle_gamma   90.00
#
_symmetry.space_group_name_H-M   'P 1'
#
loop_
_entity.id
_entity.type
_entity.pdbx_description
1 polymer ?
#
loop_
_entity_poly.entity_id
_entity_poly.type
_entity_poly.pdbx_seq_one_letter_code
_entity_poly.pdbx_strand_id
1 'polypeptide(L)'
;MLIKRPQSQIPFKKWFKRGAVTIFVLEAVGFVFTYNVWSKINTDRDSRKYLKDNFPSVLEAYYKVGEYINPNSNVRHIDYAYWASICSGTGFGLYVGLSPSEERINKIRKEISGADGGKSAAEIRSKNQKFLDILQSAAQTNKPVHLMTREELKNLNRD
;
A
#
# COMPACT_ATOMS: atom_id res chain seq x y z
N MET A 1 -65.48 9.24 -21.80
CA MET A 1 -64.49 10.32 -21.59
C MET A 1 -63.65 9.98 -20.36
N LEU A 2 -62.33 9.80 -20.51
CA LEU A 2 -61.45 9.53 -19.36
C LEU A 2 -61.18 10.84 -18.60
N ILE A 3 -61.65 10.90 -17.35
CA ILE A 3 -61.40 12.02 -16.44
C ILE A 3 -60.01 11.84 -15.83
N LYS A 4 -59.05 12.63 -16.30
CA LYS A 4 -57.69 12.69 -15.76
C LYS A 4 -57.73 13.48 -14.45
N ARG A 5 -57.60 12.81 -13.30
CA ARG A 5 -57.44 13.51 -12.01
C ARG A 5 -56.11 14.28 -12.03
N PRO A 6 -56.05 15.54 -11.56
CA PRO A 6 -54.79 16.26 -11.45
C PRO A 6 -53.91 15.47 -10.48
N GLN A 7 -52.82 14.93 -11.00
CA GLN A 7 -51.79 14.24 -10.22
C GLN A 7 -51.28 15.26 -9.20
N SER A 8 -51.73 15.14 -7.95
CA SER A 8 -51.34 16.03 -6.86
C SER A 8 -49.82 15.89 -6.70
N GLN A 9 -49.09 16.83 -7.30
CA GLN A 9 -47.65 16.93 -7.12
C GLN A 9 -47.44 17.41 -5.69
N ILE A 10 -47.43 16.46 -4.76
CA ILE A 10 -47.19 16.68 -3.33
C ILE A 10 -45.93 17.57 -3.23
N PRO A 11 -46.04 18.82 -2.72
CA PRO A 11 -44.95 19.79 -2.74
C PRO A 11 -43.69 19.30 -2.00
N PHE A 12 -43.87 18.40 -1.03
CA PHE A 12 -42.81 17.70 -0.31
C PHE A 12 -41.85 16.91 -1.22
N LYS A 13 -42.31 16.34 -2.34
CA LYS A 13 -41.46 15.52 -3.22
C LYS A 13 -40.39 16.35 -3.94
N LYS A 14 -40.65 17.64 -4.17
CA LYS A 14 -39.67 18.58 -4.75
C LYS A 14 -38.67 19.07 -3.69
N TRP A 15 -39.14 19.26 -2.45
CA TRP A 15 -38.29 19.67 -1.32
C TRP A 15 -37.30 18.57 -0.90
N PHE A 16 -37.78 17.31 -0.80
CA PHE A 16 -36.90 16.16 -0.54
C PHE A 16 -35.87 15.93 -1.65
N LYS A 17 -36.26 16.09 -2.92
CA LYS A 17 -35.31 15.97 -4.04
C LYS A 17 -34.20 17.02 -3.97
N ARG A 18 -34.52 18.25 -3.58
CA ARG A 18 -33.51 19.32 -3.41
C ARG A 18 -32.64 19.08 -2.18
N GLY A 19 -33.24 18.69 -1.05
CA GLY A 19 -32.52 18.35 0.18
C GLY A 19 -31.55 17.18 0.01
N ALA A 20 -31.97 16.12 -0.69
CA ALA A 20 -31.13 14.97 -0.99
C ALA A 20 -29.93 15.33 -1.87
N VAL A 21 -30.12 16.17 -2.89
CA VAL A 21 -29.01 16.66 -3.73
C VAL A 21 -28.02 17.49 -2.91
N THR A 22 -28.50 18.38 -2.03
CA THR A 22 -27.60 19.16 -1.17
C THR A 22 -26.81 18.30 -0.20
N ILE A 23 -27.43 17.28 0.41
CA ILE A 23 -26.72 16.33 1.30
C ILE A 23 -25.68 15.55 0.48
N PHE A 24 -26.03 15.10 -0.72
CA PHE A 24 -25.10 14.36 -1.58
C PHE A 24 -23.89 15.22 -1.99
N VAL A 25 -24.10 16.49 -2.33
CA VAL A 25 -22.99 17.40 -2.66
C VAL A 25 -22.13 17.67 -1.42
N LEU A 26 -22.75 17.88 -0.26
CA LEU A 26 -22.03 18.14 0.98
C LEU A 26 -21.21 16.93 1.40
N GLU A 27 -21.77 15.73 1.30
CA GLU A 27 -21.09 14.45 1.52
C GLU A 27 -19.93 14.28 0.55
N ALA A 28 -20.13 14.56 -0.74
CA ALA A 28 -19.07 14.44 -1.74
C ALA A 28 -17.90 15.39 -1.45
N VAL A 29 -18.18 16.64 -1.08
CA VAL A 29 -17.14 17.61 -0.69
C VAL A 29 -16.42 17.13 0.58
N GLY A 30 -17.16 16.66 1.59
CA GLY A 30 -16.61 16.11 2.82
C GLY A 30 -15.72 14.88 2.57
N PHE A 31 -16.14 14.00 1.66
CA PHE A 31 -15.41 12.80 1.28
C PHE A 31 -14.10 13.16 0.57
N VAL A 32 -14.12 14.08 -0.39
CA VAL A 32 -12.92 14.56 -1.09
C VAL A 32 -11.96 15.23 -0.10
N PHE A 33 -12.47 16.05 0.81
CA PHE A 33 -11.64 16.68 1.84
C PHE A 33 -10.97 15.64 2.74
N THR A 34 -11.76 14.68 3.25
CA THR A 34 -11.26 13.61 4.12
C THR A 34 -10.20 12.75 3.41
N TYR A 35 -10.42 12.41 2.14
CA TYR A 35 -9.46 11.67 1.33
C TYR A 35 -8.14 12.44 1.12
N ASN A 36 -8.22 13.74 0.86
CA ASN A 36 -7.02 14.59 0.73
C ASN A 36 -6.21 14.61 2.03
N VAL A 37 -6.88 14.77 3.17
CA VAL A 37 -6.24 14.71 4.49
C VAL A 37 -5.59 13.35 4.71
N TRP A 38 -6.33 12.25 4.45
CA TRP A 38 -5.80 10.89 4.57
C TRP A 38 -4.59 10.65 3.67
N SER A 39 -4.63 11.11 2.42
CA SER A 39 -3.52 10.99 1.46
C SER A 39 -2.28 11.72 1.99
N LYS A 40 -2.42 12.97 2.45
CA LYS A 40 -1.30 13.73 3.03
C LYS A 40 -0.69 13.06 4.27
N ILE A 41 -1.52 12.51 5.14
CA ILE A 41 -1.07 11.84 6.37
C ILE A 41 -0.25 10.58 6.05
N ASN A 42 -0.63 9.84 4.99
CA ASN A 42 0.09 8.63 4.60
C ASN A 42 1.37 8.92 3.83
N THR A 43 1.40 9.98 3.02
CA THR A 43 2.57 10.35 2.22
C THR A 43 3.63 11.10 3.04
N ASP A 44 3.22 12.07 3.87
CA ASP A 44 4.15 12.99 4.52
C ASP A 44 4.24 12.76 6.03
N ARG A 45 5.47 12.55 6.53
CA ARG A 45 5.72 12.45 7.97
C ARG A 45 5.56 13.79 8.70
N ASP A 46 5.82 14.91 8.04
CA ASP A 46 5.64 16.25 8.61
C ASP A 46 4.17 16.58 8.87
N SER A 47 3.27 16.08 8.02
CA SER A 47 1.82 16.18 8.25
C SER A 47 1.41 15.43 9.52
N ARG A 48 2.01 14.25 9.77
CA ARG A 48 1.80 13.49 11.03
C ARG A 48 2.38 14.23 12.23
N LYS A 49 3.51 14.91 12.07
CA LYS A 49 4.11 15.75 13.11
C LYS A 49 3.23 16.96 13.43
N TYR A 50 2.70 17.64 12.42
CA TYR A 50 1.74 18.73 12.61
C TYR A 50 0.49 18.27 13.35
N LEU A 51 -0.06 17.10 13.00
CA LEU A 51 -1.19 16.50 13.72
C LEU A 51 -0.84 16.14 15.16
N LYS A 52 0.37 15.64 15.43
CA LYS A 52 0.82 15.40 16.81
C LYS A 52 0.79 16.67 17.64
N ASP A 53 1.24 17.78 17.07
CA ASP A 53 1.43 19.02 17.81
C ASP A 53 0.12 19.82 17.96
N ASN A 54 -0.84 19.69 17.03
CA ASN A 54 -2.13 20.42 17.06
C ASN A 54 -3.34 19.56 17.44
N PHE A 55 -3.38 18.29 17.02
CA PHE A 55 -4.55 17.40 17.14
C PHE A 55 -4.13 15.96 17.54
N PRO A 56 -3.59 15.75 18.76
CA PRO A 56 -3.02 14.46 19.16
C PRO A 56 -4.04 13.31 19.13
N SER A 57 -5.32 13.60 19.42
CA SER A 57 -6.42 12.63 19.37
C SER A 57 -6.68 12.09 17.96
N VAL A 58 -6.58 12.94 16.94
CA VAL A 58 -6.78 12.56 15.54
C VAL A 58 -5.64 11.65 15.08
N LEU A 59 -4.41 11.97 15.46
CA LEU A 59 -3.25 11.13 15.15
C LEU A 59 -3.34 9.76 15.84
N GLU A 60 -3.81 9.73 17.09
CA GLU A 60 -4.01 8.47 17.80
C GLU A 60 -5.06 7.60 17.12
N ALA A 61 -6.18 8.19 16.69
CA ALA A 61 -7.20 7.49 15.93
C ALA A 61 -6.63 6.93 14.60
N TYR A 62 -5.84 7.73 13.88
CA TYR A 62 -5.16 7.28 12.66
C TYR A 62 -4.27 6.05 12.92
N TYR A 63 -3.44 6.07 13.97
CA TYR A 63 -2.61 4.91 14.30
C TYR A 63 -3.42 3.70 14.75
N LYS A 64 -4.47 3.90 15.56
CA LYS A 64 -5.35 2.80 15.99
C LYS A 64 -6.03 2.12 14.79
N VAL A 65 -6.50 2.90 13.82
CA VAL A 65 -7.07 2.36 12.57
C VAL A 65 -6.01 1.60 11.78
N GLY A 66 -4.78 2.14 11.69
CA GLY A 66 -3.66 1.45 11.02
C GLY A 66 -3.27 0.13 11.69
N GLU A 67 -3.22 0.11 13.02
CA GLU A 67 -2.96 -1.09 13.84
C GLU A 67 -4.09 -2.11 13.74
N TYR A 68 -5.34 -1.64 13.63
CA TYR A 68 -6.49 -2.51 13.42
C TYR A 68 -6.46 -3.20 12.06
N ILE A 69 -6.11 -2.47 10.99
CA ILE A 69 -6.01 -3.02 9.64
C ILE A 69 -4.75 -3.88 9.47
N ASN A 70 -3.63 -3.47 10.08
CA ASN A 70 -2.37 -4.19 10.05
C ASN A 70 -1.72 -4.18 11.45
N PRO A 71 -1.93 -5.25 12.25
CA PRO A 71 -1.38 -5.37 13.60
C PRO A 71 0.15 -5.34 13.66
N ASN A 72 0.83 -5.66 12.55
CA ASN A 72 2.28 -5.66 12.47
C ASN A 72 2.86 -4.32 12.01
N SER A 73 2.02 -3.28 11.84
CA SER A 73 2.48 -1.96 11.42
C SER A 73 3.20 -1.23 12.55
N ASN A 74 4.46 -0.86 12.32
CA ASN A 74 5.31 -0.15 13.29
C ASN A 74 5.36 1.36 13.04
N VAL A 75 4.41 1.91 12.26
CA VAL A 75 4.44 3.31 11.79
C VAL A 75 4.49 4.30 12.96
N ARG A 76 3.70 4.04 14.02
CA ARG A 76 3.70 4.83 15.25
C ARG A 76 5.10 4.90 15.88
N HIS A 77 5.73 3.75 16.09
CA HIS A 77 7.04 3.66 16.74
C HIS A 77 8.14 4.36 15.93
N ILE A 78 8.09 4.20 14.60
CA ILE A 78 9.05 4.83 13.68
C ILE A 78 8.92 6.35 13.73
N ASP A 79 7.71 6.88 13.69
CA ASP A 79 7.49 8.32 13.73
C ASP A 79 7.91 8.92 15.09
N TYR A 80 7.55 8.29 16.21
CA TYR A 80 7.99 8.76 17.54
C TYR A 80 9.51 8.77 17.70
N ALA A 81 10.17 7.71 17.25
CA ALA A 81 11.63 7.63 17.34
C ALA A 81 12.30 8.68 16.43
N TYR A 82 11.75 8.94 15.24
CA TYR A 82 12.22 10.01 14.36
C TYR A 82 12.04 11.40 15.00
N TRP A 83 10.90 11.68 15.63
CA TRP A 83 10.69 12.96 16.30
C TRP A 83 11.55 13.12 17.55
N ALA A 84 11.78 12.04 18.29
CA ALA A 84 12.70 12.03 19.42
C ALA A 84 14.15 12.32 18.98
N SER A 85 14.60 11.74 17.86
CA SER A 85 15.97 11.93 17.36
C SER A 85 16.24 13.33 16.81
N ILE A 86 15.22 13.98 16.24
CA ILE A 86 15.29 15.39 15.84
C ILE A 86 15.44 16.30 17.07
N CYS A 87 14.64 16.07 18.11
CA CYS A 87 14.69 16.89 19.33
C CYS A 87 16.02 16.73 20.10
N SER A 88 16.70 15.58 19.97
CA SER A 88 18.00 15.34 20.61
C SER A 88 19.21 15.83 19.80
N GLY A 89 19.03 16.45 18.64
CA GLY A 89 20.12 16.98 17.81
C GLY A 89 21.03 15.92 17.17
N THR A 90 20.65 14.63 17.27
CA THR A 90 21.43 13.47 16.80
C THR A 90 20.80 12.82 15.56
N GLY A 91 20.25 13.65 14.66
CA GLY A 91 19.39 13.24 13.55
C GLY A 91 19.98 12.26 12.53
N PHE A 92 21.30 12.02 12.52
CA PHE A 92 21.94 11.12 11.57
C PHE A 92 22.25 9.70 12.13
N GLY A 93 22.29 9.52 13.45
CA GLY A 93 22.70 8.25 14.07
C GLY A 93 21.58 7.21 14.23
N LEU A 94 20.32 7.66 14.34
CA LEU A 94 19.19 6.79 14.71
C LEU A 94 18.47 6.14 13.51
N TYR A 95 18.65 6.68 12.29
CA TYR A 95 18.18 6.02 11.07
C TYR A 95 18.82 4.62 10.88
N VAL A 96 20.01 4.41 11.45
CA VAL A 96 20.71 3.13 11.47
C VAL A 96 20.17 2.20 12.58
N GLY A 97 19.62 2.73 13.66
CA GLY A 97 19.16 1.97 14.84
C GLY A 97 17.75 1.36 14.74
N LEU A 98 16.94 1.78 13.76
CA LEU A 98 15.61 1.23 13.47
C LEU A 98 15.59 0.32 12.23
N SER A 99 16.72 0.20 11.52
CA SER A 99 17.00 -0.99 10.73
C SER A 99 16.85 -2.20 11.65
N PRO A 100 16.21 -3.30 11.21
CA PRO A 100 16.04 -4.49 12.06
C PRO A 100 17.40 -4.82 12.69
N SER A 101 17.44 -4.96 14.03
CA SER A 101 18.71 -5.24 14.73
C SER A 101 19.40 -6.43 14.06
N GLU A 102 20.74 -6.43 14.02
CA GLU A 102 21.51 -7.51 13.39
C GLU A 102 21.07 -8.89 13.90
N GLU A 103 20.58 -9.00 15.13
CA GLU A 103 19.96 -10.21 15.66
C GLU A 103 18.65 -10.61 14.97
N ARG A 104 17.75 -9.66 14.68
CA ARG A 104 16.53 -9.92 13.91
C ARG A 104 16.86 -10.25 12.45
N ILE A 105 17.85 -9.58 11.85
CA ILE A 105 18.34 -9.90 10.52
C ILE A 105 18.96 -11.31 10.50
N ASN A 106 19.74 -11.66 11.52
CA ASN A 106 20.35 -12.98 11.64
C ASN A 106 19.33 -14.06 11.98
N LYS A 107 18.28 -13.74 12.72
CA LYS A 107 17.14 -14.64 12.97
C LYS A 107 16.35 -14.88 11.69
N ILE A 108 16.01 -13.84 10.95
CA ILE A 108 15.35 -13.94 9.63
C ILE A 108 16.24 -14.70 8.65
N ARG A 109 17.54 -14.40 8.62
CA ARG A 109 18.53 -15.12 7.80
C ARG A 109 18.65 -16.58 8.22
N LYS A 110 18.60 -16.88 9.52
CA LYS A 110 18.66 -18.23 10.08
C LYS A 110 17.38 -19.02 9.80
N GLU A 111 16.23 -18.36 9.80
CA GLU A 111 14.94 -18.93 9.40
C GLU A 111 14.88 -19.16 7.88
N ILE A 112 15.38 -18.23 7.07
CA ILE A 112 15.53 -18.39 5.61
C ILE A 112 16.57 -19.47 5.27
N SER A 113 17.69 -19.54 6.00
CA SER A 113 18.73 -20.57 5.80
C SER A 113 18.36 -21.91 6.44
N GLY A 114 17.44 -21.92 7.39
CA GLY A 114 16.91 -23.12 8.05
C GLY A 114 15.71 -23.72 7.33
N ALA A 115 15.06 -22.97 6.42
CA ALA A 115 13.90 -23.41 5.66
C ALA A 115 14.24 -24.04 4.29
N ASP A 116 15.49 -24.02 3.83
CA ASP A 116 15.88 -24.76 2.62
C ASP A 116 17.37 -25.11 2.67
N GLY A 117 17.69 -26.11 3.48
CA GLY A 117 18.91 -26.87 3.25
C GLY A 117 18.78 -27.59 1.91
N GLY A 118 19.56 -27.16 0.91
CA GLY A 118 19.92 -28.08 -0.18
C GLY A 118 19.86 -27.60 -1.62
N LYS A 119 20.01 -26.30 -1.93
CA LYS A 119 20.49 -25.89 -3.26
C LYS A 119 21.61 -24.88 -3.11
N SER A 120 22.83 -25.31 -3.44
CA SER A 120 24.01 -24.46 -3.45
C SER A 120 23.68 -23.13 -4.13
N ALA A 121 24.14 -22.00 -3.59
CA ALA A 121 23.96 -20.69 -4.22
C ALA A 121 24.41 -20.66 -5.69
N ALA A 122 25.32 -21.56 -6.08
CA ALA A 122 25.71 -21.80 -7.47
C ALA A 122 24.59 -22.40 -8.33
N GLU A 123 23.78 -23.30 -7.78
CA GLU A 123 22.62 -23.90 -8.46
C GLU A 123 21.50 -22.87 -8.68
N ILE A 124 21.24 -22.02 -7.68
CA ILE A 124 20.26 -20.93 -7.80
C ILE A 124 20.73 -19.92 -8.86
N ARG A 125 22.02 -19.55 -8.85
CA ARG A 125 22.61 -18.69 -9.89
C ARG A 125 22.51 -19.31 -11.28
N SER A 126 22.79 -20.61 -11.41
CA SER A 126 22.66 -21.33 -12.68
C SER A 126 21.22 -21.37 -13.20
N LYS A 127 20.23 -21.59 -12.31
CA LYS A 127 18.81 -21.56 -12.70
C LYS A 127 18.35 -20.17 -13.12
N ASN A 128 18.78 -19.14 -12.40
CA ASN A 128 18.46 -17.76 -12.74
C ASN A 128 19.10 -17.35 -14.07
N GLN A 129 20.33 -17.77 -14.36
CA GLN A 129 20.97 -17.55 -15.66
C GLN A 129 20.20 -18.23 -16.80
N LYS A 130 19.87 -19.52 -16.66
CA LYS A 130 19.07 -20.24 -17.67
C LYS A 130 17.71 -19.58 -17.93
N PHE A 131 17.08 -19.04 -16.88
CA PHE A 131 15.82 -18.33 -17.02
C PHE A 131 15.99 -17.02 -17.81
N LEU A 132 17.06 -16.26 -17.56
CA LEU A 132 17.36 -15.04 -18.31
C LEU A 132 17.66 -15.33 -19.78
N ASP A 133 18.38 -16.39 -20.09
CA ASP A 133 18.67 -16.81 -21.46
C ASP A 133 17.37 -17.14 -22.23
N ILE A 134 16.43 -17.84 -21.59
CA ILE A 134 15.11 -18.12 -22.17
C ILE A 134 14.33 -16.82 -22.44
N LEU A 135 14.36 -15.87 -21.51
CA LEU A 135 13.68 -14.59 -21.71
C LEU A 135 14.29 -13.78 -22.86
N GLN A 136 15.61 -13.83 -23.01
CA GLN A 136 16.32 -13.14 -24.08
C GLN A 136 16.02 -13.77 -25.45
N SER A 137 16.06 -15.10 -25.56
CA SER A 137 15.68 -15.84 -26.78
C SER A 137 14.19 -15.67 -27.12
N ALA A 138 13.33 -15.62 -26.10
CA ALA A 138 11.91 -15.36 -26.29
C ALA A 138 11.60 -13.89 -26.64
N ALA A 139 12.43 -12.93 -26.22
CA ALA A 139 12.30 -11.53 -26.61
C ALA A 139 12.69 -11.29 -28.08
N GLN A 140 13.58 -12.13 -28.63
CA GLN A 140 13.93 -12.10 -30.06
C GLN A 140 12.86 -12.75 -30.94
N THR A 141 12.00 -13.60 -30.37
CA THR A 141 10.85 -14.16 -31.06
C THR A 141 9.62 -13.26 -30.87
N ASN A 142 8.82 -13.08 -31.92
CA ASN A 142 7.69 -12.15 -31.94
C ASN A 142 6.46 -12.62 -31.11
N LYS A 143 6.66 -13.57 -30.20
CA LYS A 143 5.62 -14.17 -29.35
C LYS A 143 6.10 -14.20 -27.90
N PRO A 144 5.34 -13.64 -26.94
CA PRO A 144 5.76 -13.60 -25.55
C PRO A 144 5.66 -14.99 -24.89
N VAL A 145 6.58 -15.27 -23.96
CA VAL A 145 6.78 -16.57 -23.26
C VAL A 145 5.49 -17.18 -22.69
N HIS A 146 4.58 -16.36 -22.17
CA HIS A 146 3.32 -16.84 -21.57
C HIS A 146 2.30 -17.39 -22.58
N LEU A 147 2.57 -17.21 -23.89
CA LEU A 147 1.76 -17.76 -24.98
C LEU A 147 2.44 -18.95 -25.67
N MET A 148 3.65 -19.34 -25.24
CA MET A 148 4.38 -20.47 -25.81
C MET A 148 3.89 -21.79 -25.22
N THR A 149 3.79 -22.80 -26.07
CA THR A 149 3.49 -24.16 -25.65
C THR A 149 4.70 -24.80 -24.97
N ARG A 150 4.46 -25.82 -24.13
CA ARG A 150 5.53 -26.51 -23.39
C ARG A 150 6.59 -27.13 -24.30
N GLU A 151 6.23 -27.49 -25.53
CA GLU A 151 7.16 -28.04 -26.52
C GLU A 151 8.02 -26.95 -27.17
N GLU A 152 7.47 -25.76 -27.43
CA GLU A 152 8.25 -24.60 -27.91
C GLU A 152 9.29 -24.14 -26.88
N LEU A 153 8.93 -24.14 -25.58
CA LEU A 153 9.87 -23.83 -24.49
C LEU A 153 11.00 -24.85 -24.37
N LYS A 154 10.74 -26.13 -24.68
CA LYS A 154 11.78 -27.16 -24.68
C LYS A 154 12.74 -27.02 -25.86
N ASN A 155 12.24 -26.57 -27.02
CA ASN A 155 13.06 -26.34 -28.21
C ASN A 155 13.99 -25.14 -28.03
N LEU A 156 13.52 -24.05 -27.40
CA LEU A 156 14.33 -22.88 -27.06
C LEU A 156 15.48 -23.15 -26.08
N ASN A 157 15.40 -24.23 -25.32
CA ASN A 157 16.43 -24.65 -24.38
C ASN A 157 17.43 -25.65 -25.00
N ARG A 158 17.28 -25.99 -26.29
CA ARG A 158 18.07 -26.99 -26.99
C ARG A 158 19.04 -26.40 -28.02
N ASP A 159 18.86 -25.13 -28.39
CA ASP A 159 19.74 -24.32 -29.25
C ASP A 159 20.71 -23.49 -28.40
#